data_AF-A0A2U3NGN8-F1
#
_entry.id   AF-A0A2U3NGN8-F1
#
_cell.length_a   1.000
_cell.length_b   1.000
_cell.length_c   1.000
_cell.angle_alpha   90.00
_cell.angle_beta   90.00
_cell.angle_gamma   90.00
#
_symmetry.space_group_name_H-M   'P 1'
#
loop_
_entity.id
_entity.type
_entity.pdbx_description
1 polymer ?
#
loop_
_entity_poly.entity_id
_entity_poly.type
_entity_poly.pdbx_seq_one_letter_code
_entity_poly.pdbx_strand_id
1 'polypeptide(L)'
;VEPLSSDATHEVVFFKRHRDDDTGQSSPGLDVLLGFPTNVRARLLATLAAVAKAPPKRFAGGGQWEAMHGDMTGYFEARVTSKTPNGKWHYRLFCLLDYDAAGKTSPLLTVIDGAAKPYRTTLPDSRYAEVRELGDEYLGRNPRPLVTEDDIRSAMGAS
;
A
#
# COMPACT_ATOMS: atom_id res chain seq x y z
N VAL A 1 -2.28 -25.43 -10.43
CA VAL A 1 -1.46 -24.75 -9.40
C VAL A 1 -2.35 -24.68 -8.17
N GLU A 2 -1.92 -25.19 -7.02
CA GLU A 2 -2.71 -25.00 -5.78
C GLU A 2 -2.81 -23.49 -5.48
N PRO A 3 -3.97 -23.00 -5.02
CA PRO A 3 -4.11 -21.60 -4.64
C PRO A 3 -3.20 -21.29 -3.45
N LEU A 4 -2.52 -20.14 -3.49
CA LEU A 4 -1.67 -19.72 -2.38
C LEU A 4 -2.51 -19.53 -1.12
N SER A 5 -2.07 -20.11 -0.01
CA SER A 5 -2.79 -20.02 1.27
C SER A 5 -2.94 -18.57 1.72
N SER A 6 -4.12 -18.21 2.23
CA SER A 6 -4.36 -16.89 2.82
C SER A 6 -3.53 -16.61 4.06
N ASP A 7 -3.05 -17.68 4.71
CA ASP A 7 -2.25 -17.63 5.94
C ASP A 7 -0.74 -17.73 5.67
N ALA A 8 -0.31 -17.82 4.40
CA ALA A 8 1.10 -17.78 4.03
C ALA A 8 1.70 -16.38 4.27
N THR A 9 3.03 -16.33 4.43
CA THR A 9 3.79 -15.08 4.43
C THR A 9 3.61 -14.34 3.11
N HIS A 10 3.33 -13.04 3.19
CA HIS A 10 3.23 -12.17 2.02
C HIS A 10 4.58 -11.49 1.72
N GLU A 11 4.80 -11.17 0.45
CA GLU A 11 5.85 -10.26 0.01
C GLU A 11 5.29 -8.82 0.01
N VAL A 12 5.96 -7.88 0.68
CA VAL A 12 5.57 -6.46 0.61
C VAL A 12 6.09 -5.87 -0.70
N VAL A 13 5.17 -5.37 -1.53
CA VAL A 13 5.51 -4.77 -2.83
C VAL A 13 4.77 -3.44 -3.02
N PHE A 14 5.24 -2.63 -3.95
CA PHE A 14 4.59 -1.39 -4.36
C PHE A 14 4.12 -1.51 -5.80
N PHE A 15 2.92 -1.00 -6.06
CA PHE A 15 2.40 -0.85 -7.41
C PHE A 15 3.19 0.22 -8.18
N LYS A 16 3.53 -0.11 -9.43
CA LYS A 16 4.10 0.83 -10.41
C LYS A 16 3.14 0.94 -11.58
N ARG A 17 2.76 2.16 -11.95
CA ARG A 17 1.86 2.39 -13.08
C ARG A 17 2.52 1.96 -14.38
N HIS A 18 1.72 1.36 -15.27
CA HIS A 18 2.23 0.92 -16.56
C HIS A 18 2.33 2.11 -17.52
N ARG A 19 3.29 2.07 -18.45
CA ARG A 19 3.55 3.19 -19.38
C ARG A 19 2.37 3.60 -20.26
N ASP A 20 1.48 2.66 -20.55
CA ASP A 20 0.28 2.94 -21.35
C ASP A 20 -0.79 3.71 -20.56
N ASP A 21 -0.74 3.60 -19.22
CA ASP A 21 -1.67 4.22 -18.29
C ASP A 21 -1.07 5.51 -17.66
N ASP A 22 0.26 5.56 -17.54
CA ASP A 22 1.04 6.71 -17.10
C ASP A 22 2.43 6.72 -17.74
N THR A 23 2.69 7.71 -18.60
CA THR A 23 4.00 7.89 -19.24
C THR A 23 5.13 8.14 -18.24
N GLY A 24 4.80 8.68 -17.06
CA GLY A 24 5.75 8.89 -15.97
C GLY A 24 6.06 7.61 -15.18
N GLN A 25 5.28 6.54 -15.38
CA GLN A 25 5.39 5.26 -14.67
C GLN A 25 5.55 5.44 -13.16
N SER A 26 4.74 6.36 -12.59
CA SER A 26 4.77 6.70 -11.17
C SER A 26 4.48 5.49 -10.30
N SER A 27 4.84 5.58 -9.02
CA SER A 27 4.64 4.52 -8.04
C SER A 27 3.89 5.08 -6.84
N PRO A 28 2.57 5.33 -6.95
CA PRO A 28 1.84 6.21 -6.04
C PRO A 28 2.04 5.88 -4.56
N GLY A 29 1.93 4.59 -4.20
CA GLY A 29 2.17 4.12 -2.84
C GLY A 29 3.59 4.36 -2.32
N LEU A 30 4.61 4.20 -3.18
CA LEU A 30 6.01 4.46 -2.82
C LEU A 30 6.26 5.96 -2.72
N ASP A 31 5.82 6.74 -3.71
CA ASP A 31 6.02 8.17 -3.81
C ASP A 31 5.43 8.88 -2.58
N VAL A 32 4.19 8.52 -2.20
CA VAL A 32 3.54 9.05 -1.00
C VAL A 32 4.29 8.64 0.28
N LEU A 33 4.70 7.37 0.39
CA LEU A 33 5.44 6.88 1.55
C LEU A 33 6.77 7.63 1.74
N LEU A 34 7.48 7.91 0.65
CA LEU A 34 8.73 8.67 0.69
C LEU A 34 8.51 10.14 1.07
N GLY A 35 7.39 10.73 0.67
CA GLY A 35 6.96 12.07 1.07
C GLY A 35 6.52 12.21 2.54
N PHE A 36 6.27 11.09 3.24
CA PHE A 36 5.90 11.14 4.67
C PHE A 36 7.10 11.44 5.59
N PRO A 37 6.85 12.00 6.79
CA PRO A 37 7.91 12.19 7.79
C PRO A 37 8.64 10.88 8.09
N THR A 38 9.97 10.94 8.27
CA THR A 38 10.83 9.76 8.42
C THR A 38 10.34 8.79 9.50
N ASN A 39 9.89 9.29 10.65
CA ASN A 39 9.37 8.46 11.73
C ASN A 39 8.01 7.80 11.39
N VAL A 40 7.18 8.46 10.57
CA VAL A 40 5.93 7.90 10.05
C VAL A 40 6.23 6.81 9.04
N ARG A 41 7.12 7.08 8.08
CA ARG A 41 7.57 6.11 7.08
C ARG A 41 8.10 4.83 7.72
N ALA A 42 9.01 4.95 8.68
CA ALA A 42 9.57 3.80 9.40
C ALA A 42 8.49 2.95 10.09
N ARG A 43 7.49 3.59 10.73
CA ARG A 43 6.40 2.90 11.42
C ARG A 43 5.43 2.20 10.47
N LEU A 44 5.13 2.81 9.33
CA LEU A 44 4.31 2.18 8.29
C LEU A 44 5.02 0.96 7.69
N LEU A 45 6.31 1.09 7.35
CA LEU A 45 7.12 -0.04 6.86
C LEU A 45 7.19 -1.18 7.88
N ALA A 46 7.40 -0.86 9.16
CA ALA A 46 7.39 -1.87 10.23
C ALA A 46 6.02 -2.56 10.36
N THR A 47 4.92 -1.82 10.17
CA THR A 47 3.57 -2.37 10.16
C THR A 47 3.37 -3.32 8.98
N LEU A 48 3.74 -2.90 7.76
CA LEU A 48 3.64 -3.76 6.57
C LEU A 48 4.48 -5.03 6.71
N ALA A 49 5.71 -4.94 7.22
CA ALA A 49 6.57 -6.10 7.45
C ALA A 49 5.98 -7.06 8.50
N ALA A 50 5.41 -6.54 9.59
CA ALA A 50 4.77 -7.36 10.61
C ALA A 50 3.49 -8.04 10.09
N VAL A 51 2.67 -7.30 9.33
CA VAL A 51 1.45 -7.82 8.70
C VAL A 51 1.80 -8.89 7.66
N ALA A 52 2.83 -8.68 6.85
CA ALA A 52 3.23 -9.63 5.82
C ALA A 52 3.82 -10.93 6.40
N LYS A 53 4.49 -10.86 7.56
CA LYS A 53 5.01 -12.02 8.28
C LYS A 53 3.93 -12.82 9.01
N ALA A 54 2.86 -12.14 9.44
CA ALA A 54 1.68 -12.76 10.02
C ALA A 54 0.64 -13.05 8.92
N PRO A 55 -0.43 -13.81 9.20
CA PRO A 55 -1.58 -13.84 8.32
C PRO A 55 -2.27 -12.46 8.31
N PRO A 56 -2.29 -11.68 7.20
CA PRO A 56 -2.78 -10.31 7.22
C PRO A 56 -4.24 -10.17 7.67
N LYS A 57 -5.06 -11.18 7.40
CA LYS A 57 -6.48 -11.23 7.81
C LYS A 57 -6.69 -11.46 9.31
N ARG A 58 -5.67 -11.94 10.03
CA ARG A 58 -5.73 -12.23 11.47
C ARG A 58 -4.82 -11.33 12.30
N PHE A 59 -4.16 -10.37 11.67
CA PHE A 59 -3.22 -9.51 12.35
C PHE A 59 -3.93 -8.62 13.38
N ALA A 60 -3.71 -8.90 14.67
CA ALA A 60 -4.20 -8.10 15.79
C ALA A 60 -3.35 -6.82 15.96
N GLY A 61 -3.47 -5.90 15.00
CA GLY A 61 -2.60 -4.71 14.89
C GLY A 61 -2.96 -3.52 15.75
N GLY A 62 -3.90 -3.64 16.71
CA GLY A 62 -4.29 -2.53 17.60
C GLY A 62 -4.72 -1.26 16.85
N GLY A 63 -5.38 -1.39 15.69
CA GLY A 63 -5.79 -0.29 14.84
C GLY A 63 -4.71 0.28 13.91
N GLN A 64 -3.53 -0.33 13.82
CA GLN A 64 -2.50 0.00 12.82
C GLN A 64 -2.74 -0.68 11.47
N TRP A 65 -3.60 -1.70 11.41
CA TRP A 65 -3.96 -2.44 10.21
C TRP A 65 -5.43 -2.78 10.29
N GLU A 66 -6.18 -2.48 9.24
CA GLU A 66 -7.64 -2.69 9.22
C GLU A 66 -8.12 -3.09 7.83
N ALA A 67 -9.09 -4.01 7.79
CA ALA A 67 -9.87 -4.25 6.59
C ALA A 67 -10.81 -3.07 6.36
N MET A 68 -10.88 -2.60 5.12
CA MET A 68 -11.81 -1.54 4.73
C MET A 68 -13.18 -2.13 4.39
N HIS A 69 -14.20 -1.28 4.43
CA HIS A 69 -15.61 -1.65 4.23
C HIS A 69 -16.28 -0.73 3.22
N GLY A 70 -17.51 -1.05 2.82
CA GLY A 70 -18.26 -0.30 1.82
C GLY A 70 -17.61 -0.42 0.44
N ASP A 71 -17.48 0.70 -0.27
CA ASP A 71 -16.88 0.72 -1.62
C ASP A 71 -15.42 0.28 -1.65
N MET A 72 -14.72 0.36 -0.51
CA MET A 72 -13.33 -0.09 -0.34
C MET A 72 -13.24 -1.56 0.12
N THR A 73 -14.34 -2.33 0.09
CA THR A 73 -14.31 -3.76 0.45
C THR A 73 -13.27 -4.50 -0.40
N GLY A 74 -12.42 -5.29 0.26
CA GLY A 74 -11.28 -5.98 -0.38
C GLY A 74 -9.95 -5.23 -0.23
N TYR A 75 -9.99 -3.93 0.08
CA TYR A 75 -8.82 -3.17 0.47
C TYR A 75 -8.56 -3.28 1.97
N PHE A 76 -7.30 -3.03 2.32
CA PHE A 76 -6.82 -2.89 3.68
C PHE A 76 -6.07 -1.58 3.81
N GLU A 77 -5.90 -1.10 5.04
CA GLU A 77 -5.09 0.08 5.29
C GLU A 77 -4.10 -0.11 6.43
N ALA A 78 -2.84 0.26 6.18
CA ALA A 78 -1.86 0.51 7.23
C ALA A 78 -2.04 1.94 7.74
N ARG A 79 -2.10 2.11 9.06
CA ARG A 79 -2.50 3.35 9.72
C ARG A 79 -1.41 3.79 10.69
N VAL A 80 -0.99 5.05 10.58
CA VAL A 80 -0.18 5.72 11.61
C VAL A 80 -0.82 7.05 11.98
N THR A 81 -0.79 7.39 13.26
CA THR A 81 -1.09 8.74 13.73
C THR A 81 0.18 9.32 14.34
N SER A 82 0.53 10.54 13.93
CA SER A 82 1.75 11.21 14.37
C SER A 82 1.51 12.69 14.61
N LYS A 83 2.26 13.27 15.55
CA LYS A 83 2.32 14.71 15.76
C LYS A 83 3.54 15.23 15.00
N THR A 84 3.31 16.18 14.10
CA THR A 84 4.33 16.92 13.36
C THR A 84 4.37 18.36 13.88
N PRO A 85 5.35 19.19 13.46
CA PRO A 85 5.34 20.62 13.74
C PRO A 85 4.03 21.30 13.31
N ASN A 86 3.37 20.78 12.27
CA ASN A 86 2.12 21.30 11.70
C ASN A 86 0.86 20.63 12.28
N GLY A 87 0.95 20.08 13.50
CA GLY A 87 -0.19 19.51 14.22
C GLY A 87 -0.24 17.97 14.20
N LYS A 88 -1.40 17.41 14.54
CA LYS A 88 -1.62 15.96 14.57
C LYS A 88 -2.24 15.50 13.25
N TRP A 89 -1.68 14.44 12.68
CA TRP A 89 -2.06 13.94 11.35
C TRP A 89 -2.28 12.43 11.39
N HIS A 90 -3.20 11.97 10.54
CA HIS A 90 -3.40 10.57 10.20
C HIS A 90 -2.73 10.30 8.85
N TYR A 91 -1.90 9.26 8.82
CA TYR A 91 -1.23 8.75 7.63
C TYR A 91 -1.76 7.35 7.35
N ARG A 92 -2.01 7.09 6.06
CA ARG A 92 -2.59 5.86 5.55
C ARG A 92 -1.81 5.37 4.34
N LEU A 93 -1.62 4.07 4.25
CA LEU A 93 -1.31 3.36 3.02
C LEU A 93 -2.47 2.42 2.73
N PHE A 94 -2.94 2.41 1.49
CA PHE A 94 -4.00 1.53 1.02
C PHE A 94 -3.38 0.33 0.31
N CYS A 95 -3.85 -0.86 0.68
CA CYS A 95 -3.21 -2.10 0.29
C CYS A 95 -4.22 -3.12 -0.24
N LEU A 96 -3.74 -3.98 -1.14
CA LEU A 96 -4.43 -5.19 -1.59
C LEU A 96 -3.65 -6.43 -1.15
N LEU A 97 -4.37 -7.53 -0.90
CA LEU A 97 -3.79 -8.86 -0.73
C LEU A 97 -4.01 -9.62 -2.04
N ASP A 98 -2.93 -9.87 -2.78
CA ASP A 98 -2.99 -10.52 -4.09
C ASP A 98 -2.42 -11.95 -4.01
N TYR A 99 -3.25 -12.91 -4.37
CA TYR A 99 -2.92 -14.33 -4.35
C TYR A 99 -2.73 -14.91 -5.77
N ASP A 100 -2.96 -14.09 -6.80
CA ASP A 100 -3.08 -14.52 -8.20
C ASP A 100 -1.99 -13.91 -9.10
N ALA A 101 -1.01 -13.22 -8.52
CA ALA A 101 0.11 -12.63 -9.25
C ALA A 101 0.96 -13.69 -9.96
N ALA A 102 0.99 -13.64 -11.30
CA ALA A 102 1.76 -14.57 -12.13
C ALA A 102 3.27 -14.39 -11.89
N GLY A 103 3.98 -15.51 -11.82
CA GLY A 103 5.43 -15.53 -11.59
C GLY A 103 5.84 -15.30 -10.13
N LYS A 104 4.90 -15.22 -9.19
CA LYS A 104 5.17 -15.11 -7.76
C LYS A 104 4.94 -16.45 -7.06
N THR A 105 5.79 -16.76 -6.09
CA THR A 105 5.74 -17.99 -5.27
C THR A 105 5.12 -17.75 -3.89
N SER A 106 4.85 -16.50 -3.55
CA SER A 106 4.21 -16.05 -2.31
C SER A 106 3.12 -15.03 -2.63
N PRO A 107 2.05 -14.95 -1.82
CA PRO A 107 1.07 -13.87 -1.91
C PRO A 107 1.74 -12.50 -1.79
N LEU A 108 1.13 -11.47 -2.37
CA LEU A 108 1.62 -10.10 -2.29
C LEU A 108 0.77 -9.28 -1.33
N LEU A 109 1.43 -8.52 -0.47
CA LEU A 109 0.85 -7.36 0.22
C LEU A 109 1.25 -6.13 -0.59
N THR A 110 0.37 -5.75 -1.52
CA THR A 110 0.64 -4.68 -2.48
C THR A 110 0.17 -3.35 -1.93
N VAL A 111 1.07 -2.38 -1.81
CA VAL A 111 0.73 -0.98 -1.53
C VAL A 111 0.34 -0.30 -2.85
N ILE A 112 -0.92 0.14 -2.93
CA ILE A 112 -1.50 0.78 -4.12
C ILE A 112 -1.24 2.28 -4.10
N ASP A 113 -1.55 2.92 -2.97
CA ASP A 113 -1.44 4.36 -2.81
C ASP A 113 -1.39 4.73 -1.30
N GLY A 114 -1.28 6.03 -0.99
CA GLY A 114 -1.36 6.54 0.37
C GLY A 114 -2.10 7.87 0.48
N ALA A 115 -2.36 8.28 1.71
CA ALA A 115 -2.93 9.59 2.00
C ALA A 115 -2.55 10.08 3.40
N ALA A 116 -2.51 11.40 3.57
CA ALA A 116 -2.43 12.04 4.87
C ALA A 116 -3.61 12.99 5.05
N LYS A 117 -4.16 13.06 6.27
CA LYS A 117 -5.21 14.01 6.62
C LYS A 117 -5.00 14.59 8.02
N PRO A 118 -5.46 15.82 8.29
CA PRO A 118 -5.47 16.36 9.65
C PRO A 118 -6.24 15.45 10.61
N TYR A 119 -5.87 15.49 11.89
CA TYR A 119 -6.54 14.71 12.92
C TYR A 119 -8.04 15.05 12.99
N ARG A 120 -8.89 14.03 13.10
CA ARG A 120 -10.37 14.14 13.16
C ARG A 120 -11.05 14.76 11.94
N THR A 121 -10.40 14.79 10.77
CA THR A 121 -11.08 15.08 9.50
C THR A 121 -11.36 13.79 8.72
N THR A 122 -12.15 13.88 7.65
CA THR A 122 -12.39 12.79 6.70
C THR A 122 -11.59 13.01 5.42
N LEU A 123 -11.23 11.94 4.72
CA LEU A 123 -10.82 12.06 3.32
C LEU A 123 -12.10 12.20 2.49
N PRO A 124 -12.07 12.96 1.39
CA PRO A 124 -13.20 13.03 0.48
C PRO A 124 -13.41 11.68 -0.23
N ASP A 125 -14.65 11.37 -0.60
CA ASP A 125 -15.01 10.13 -1.30
C ASP A 125 -14.27 9.97 -2.64
N SER A 126 -13.99 11.08 -3.33
CA SER A 126 -13.18 11.09 -4.55
C SER A 126 -11.80 10.47 -4.33
N ARG A 127 -11.20 10.67 -3.14
CA ARG A 127 -9.88 10.10 -2.85
C ARG A 127 -9.93 8.57 -2.77
N TYR A 128 -11.02 8.02 -2.23
CA TYR A 128 -11.22 6.58 -2.20
C TYR A 128 -11.51 6.03 -3.60
N ALA A 129 -12.24 6.78 -4.44
CA ALA A 129 -12.45 6.42 -5.84
C ALA A 129 -11.14 6.35 -6.64
N GLU A 130 -10.27 7.36 -6.52
CA GLU A 130 -8.94 7.38 -7.15
C GLU A 130 -8.09 6.16 -6.75
N VAL A 131 -8.10 5.79 -5.46
CA VAL A 131 -7.37 4.60 -4.98
C VAL A 131 -7.92 3.32 -5.61
N ARG A 132 -9.24 3.24 -5.83
CA ARG A 132 -9.85 2.09 -6.51
C ARG A 132 -9.46 2.03 -7.97
N GLU A 133 -9.45 3.15 -8.68
CA GLU A 133 -9.01 3.21 -10.08
C GLU A 133 -7.56 2.71 -10.22
N LEU A 134 -6.66 3.08 -9.30
CA LEU A 134 -5.29 2.57 -9.29
C LEU A 134 -5.21 1.08 -8.97
N GLY A 135 -6.07 0.57 -8.07
CA GLY A 135 -6.12 -0.86 -7.81
C GLY A 135 -6.72 -1.67 -8.96
N ASP A 136 -7.69 -1.11 -9.68
CA ASP A 136 -8.23 -1.69 -10.92
C ASP A 136 -7.15 -1.72 -12.02
N GLU A 137 -6.35 -0.65 -12.16
CA GLU A 137 -5.19 -0.61 -13.05
C GLU A 137 -4.17 -1.71 -12.70
N TYR A 138 -3.83 -1.85 -11.41
CA TYR A 138 -2.95 -2.90 -10.92
C TYR A 138 -3.49 -4.31 -11.22
N LEU A 139 -4.79 -4.55 -10.95
CA LEU A 139 -5.42 -5.85 -11.14
C LEU A 139 -5.68 -6.20 -12.62
N GLY A 140 -5.76 -5.19 -13.50
CA GLY A 140 -6.01 -5.35 -14.93
C GLY A 140 -4.84 -5.97 -15.72
N ARG A 141 -3.66 -6.10 -15.10
CA ARG A 141 -2.46 -6.66 -15.74
C ARG A 141 -1.92 -7.86 -14.95
N ASN A 142 -1.50 -8.91 -15.65
CA ASN A 142 -0.83 -10.08 -15.06
C ASN A 142 0.21 -10.64 -16.06
N PRO A 143 1.53 -10.54 -15.84
CA PRO A 143 2.23 -10.19 -14.57
C PRO A 143 1.90 -8.82 -14.00
N ARG A 144 1.90 -8.72 -12.67
CA ARG A 144 1.61 -7.46 -11.96
C ARG A 144 2.69 -6.41 -12.25
N PRO A 145 2.32 -5.15 -12.50
CA PRO A 145 3.29 -4.08 -12.68
C PRO A 145 3.79 -3.59 -11.32
N LEU A 146 4.98 -4.06 -10.93
CA LEU A 146 5.56 -3.83 -9.62
C LEU A 146 6.78 -2.92 -9.70
N VAL A 147 7.00 -2.15 -8.63
CA VAL A 147 8.26 -1.44 -8.39
C VAL A 147 9.41 -2.45 -8.28
N THR A 148 10.51 -2.16 -8.96
CA THR A 148 11.75 -2.95 -8.89
C THR A 148 12.74 -2.42 -7.85
N GLU A 149 13.78 -3.19 -7.53
CA GLU A 149 14.85 -2.72 -6.65
C GLU A 149 15.57 -1.47 -7.19
N ASP A 150 15.73 -1.38 -8.52
CA ASP A 150 16.34 -0.22 -9.17
C ASP A 150 15.44 1.01 -9.07
N ASP A 151 14.11 0.83 -9.15
CA ASP A 151 13.15 1.91 -8.91
C ASP A 151 13.25 2.44 -7.48
N ILE A 152 13.32 1.54 -6.48
CA ILE A 152 13.50 1.94 -5.07
C ILE A 152 14.81 2.69 -4.88
N ARG A 153 15.91 2.19 -5.45
CA ARG A 153 17.22 2.84 -5.35
C ARG A 153 17.18 4.23 -5.98
N SER A 154 16.52 4.37 -7.11
CA SER A 154 16.37 5.64 -7.83
C SER A 154 15.55 6.65 -7.04
N ALA A 155 14.42 6.22 -6.46
CA ALA A 155 13.54 7.07 -5.65
C ALA A 155 14.23 7.53 -4.34
N MET A 156 14.99 6.66 -3.70
CA MET A 156 15.73 6.98 -2.46
C MET A 156 16.96 7.86 -2.70
N GLY A 157 17.57 7.78 -3.88
CA GLY A 157 18.74 8.60 -4.26
C GLY A 157 18.39 10.00 -4.81
N ALA A 158 17.12 10.25 -5.12
CA ALA A 158 16.62 11.54 -5.59
C ALA A 158 16.18 12.49 -4.46
N SER A 159 16.38 12.11 -3.19
CA SER A 159 15.93 12.83 -1.99
C SER A 159 17.02 13.65 -1.31
#